data_AF-A0A4P2VUT4-F1
#
_entry.id   AF-A0A4P2VUT4-F1
#
_cell.length_a   1.000
_cell.length_b   1.000
_cell.length_c   1.000
_cell.angle_alpha   90.00
_cell.angle_beta   90.00
_cell.angle_gamma   90.00
#
_symmetry.space_group_name_H-M   'P 1'
#
loop_
_entity.id
_entity.type
_entity.pdbx_description
1 polymer ?
#
loop_
_entity_poly.entity_id
_entity_poly.type
_entity_poly.pdbx_seq_one_letter_code
_entity_poly.pdbx_strand_id
1 'polypeptide(L)'
;MKKENRKRMVYLLPFFCLSNLSYAEQLNHNDLTSGESILENKISLKKYDSNIYLVNDADGLLKAKSALTLSGDSTTGGVTGELSELQNFEIQVESTQIANIEDFNTIFKINSPNDSHEACKEINFKFQGNSIVSEVINLNLTTATSCQFNIVDTDNKKISEFTVLLNYSYKDWCSYYDSSNEAFKTARAISQTCNLETAKKKSLYLHDLKISDLSPITGFVSLNSLNLSDNNISYLPHGIFDKLSNLKWLILRKNNLKSIPKDAFRNLNKLEMIWLMENQISNLPLGTFDHNPNLNWISLYNNELSYIDPGLFNKVTKLQSIELSNNNFLYFPLDLSHFKNLYSFEINDNFIQEIPENAFNENTELVNIGFSGNKVNFLPIGIFSKLPNLVFLNISGNNLNFLTKGMFDHLTSLERLNISQNPIHCLPKDIFKNNTKIENMSEQSSINQCAED
;
A
#
# COMPACT_ATOMS: atom_id res chain seq x y z
N MET A 1 1.05 -62.49 24.69
CA MET A 1 -0.06 -63.02 23.86
C MET A 1 -0.67 -61.82 23.13
N LYS A 2 -0.71 -61.80 21.79
CA LYS A 2 -1.80 -62.32 20.94
C LYS A 2 -3.18 -61.78 21.36
N LYS A 3 -4.02 -61.21 20.49
CA LYS A 3 -3.88 -60.83 19.06
C LYS A 3 -5.15 -60.06 18.64
N GLU A 4 -5.08 -59.18 17.63
CA GLU A 4 -5.97 -59.08 16.44
C GLU A 4 -7.52 -59.31 16.55
N ASN A 5 -8.43 -58.66 15.79
CA ASN A 5 -8.28 -57.96 14.50
C ASN A 5 -9.57 -57.24 14.02
N ARG A 6 -9.39 -56.09 13.31
CA ARG A 6 -10.05 -55.63 12.05
C ARG A 6 -11.59 -55.40 12.01
N LYS A 7 -12.16 -54.56 11.13
CA LYS A 7 -11.75 -53.99 9.81
C LYS A 7 -11.99 -52.45 9.80
N ARG A 8 -11.10 -51.59 9.27
CA ARG A 8 -10.90 -51.14 7.86
C ARG A 8 -12.19 -50.57 7.22
N MET A 9 -12.22 -49.50 6.43
CA MET A 9 -11.21 -48.70 5.66
C MET A 9 -11.88 -47.34 5.28
N VAL A 10 -11.28 -46.25 4.74
CA VAL A 10 -9.97 -45.89 4.13
C VAL A 10 -9.66 -44.39 4.46
N TYR A 11 -8.39 -43.96 4.42
CA TYR A 11 -7.96 -42.56 4.11
C TYR A 11 -6.72 -42.63 3.20
N LEU A 12 -6.55 -41.68 2.27
CA LEU A 12 -5.41 -41.63 1.35
C LEU A 12 -4.75 -40.25 1.30
N LEU A 13 -3.49 -40.22 1.72
CA LEU A 13 -2.45 -39.23 1.42
C LEU A 13 -1.19 -40.02 1.00
N PRO A 14 -0.36 -39.48 0.11
CA PRO A 14 1.09 -39.64 0.15
C PRO A 14 1.72 -38.26 0.53
N PHE A 15 2.53 -38.12 1.59
CA PHE A 15 3.92 -38.60 1.82
C PHE A 15 4.98 -37.81 1.02
N PHE A 16 6.14 -37.36 1.57
CA PHE A 16 6.68 -37.38 2.96
C PHE A 16 7.87 -36.39 3.16
N CYS A 17 8.10 -35.97 4.41
CA CYS A 17 9.31 -35.48 5.13
C CYS A 17 10.60 -34.90 4.46
N LEU A 18 11.00 -33.72 4.98
CA LEU A 18 12.24 -33.40 5.74
C LEU A 18 13.56 -34.19 5.47
N SER A 19 14.68 -33.47 5.18
CA SER A 19 15.76 -33.23 6.18
C SER A 19 17.02 -32.48 5.65
N ASN A 20 17.59 -31.67 6.53
CA ASN A 20 18.88 -30.92 6.57
C ASN A 20 20.13 -31.36 5.73
N LEU A 21 20.89 -30.32 5.34
CA LEU A 21 22.36 -30.13 5.36
C LEU A 21 23.33 -31.11 4.63
N SER A 22 24.14 -30.53 3.72
CA SER A 22 25.63 -30.44 3.76
C SER A 22 26.38 -30.76 2.46
N TYR A 23 27.35 -29.88 2.18
CA TYR A 23 28.63 -30.02 1.44
C TYR A 23 28.71 -30.57 0.00
N ALA A 24 29.80 -30.16 -0.66
CA ALA A 24 30.13 -30.38 -2.07
C ALA A 24 30.68 -31.78 -2.37
N GLU A 25 30.60 -32.23 -3.63
CA GLU A 25 31.79 -32.40 -4.50
C GLU A 25 31.46 -32.66 -5.98
N GLN A 26 32.50 -32.73 -6.81
CA GLN A 26 32.53 -32.74 -8.28
C GLN A 26 31.96 -34.04 -8.91
N LEU A 27 31.53 -33.99 -10.18
CA LEU A 27 32.22 -34.68 -11.30
C LEU A 27 31.57 -34.50 -12.70
N ASN A 28 32.43 -34.05 -13.64
CA ASN A 28 32.55 -34.41 -15.07
C ASN A 28 31.35 -34.67 -16.00
N HIS A 29 31.24 -33.76 -16.99
CA HIS A 29 31.44 -34.00 -18.44
C HIS A 29 30.65 -35.09 -19.22
N ASN A 30 30.10 -34.59 -20.34
CA ASN A 30 29.68 -35.29 -21.56
C ASN A 30 28.30 -35.99 -21.54
N ASP A 31 27.28 -35.26 -22.01
CA ASP A 31 26.70 -35.60 -23.31
C ASP A 31 26.07 -34.36 -23.99
N LEU A 32 26.29 -34.24 -25.31
CA LEU A 32 25.68 -33.24 -26.18
C LEU A 32 24.61 -33.92 -27.03
N THR A 33 23.37 -33.42 -27.03
CA THR A 33 22.52 -33.25 -28.24
C THR A 33 21.14 -32.62 -27.91
N SER A 34 20.50 -32.05 -28.95
CA SER A 34 19.12 -31.51 -28.99
C SER A 34 18.75 -30.29 -28.10
N GLY A 35 19.25 -29.12 -28.49
CA GLY A 35 18.42 -28.19 -29.28
C GLY A 35 17.33 -27.32 -28.62
N GLU A 36 16.97 -27.53 -27.36
CA GLU A 36 15.94 -26.72 -26.66
C GLU A 36 16.46 -26.09 -25.35
N SER A 37 15.84 -24.96 -24.93
CA SER A 37 16.02 -24.21 -23.67
C SER A 37 17.40 -23.56 -23.34
N ILE A 38 17.89 -22.64 -24.20
CA ILE A 38 19.09 -21.80 -23.90
C ILE A 38 18.75 -20.30 -23.62
N LEU A 39 17.51 -19.85 -23.79
CA LEU A 39 17.15 -18.41 -23.74
C LEU A 39 16.62 -17.88 -22.40
N GLU A 40 16.10 -18.72 -21.51
CA GLU A 40 15.30 -18.26 -20.35
C GLU A 40 16.07 -17.57 -19.20
N ASN A 41 17.40 -17.47 -19.27
CA ASN A 41 18.25 -16.92 -18.19
C ASN A 41 19.28 -15.86 -18.65
N LYS A 42 19.05 -15.17 -19.78
CA LYS A 42 20.11 -14.37 -20.44
C LYS A 42 20.22 -12.88 -20.07
N ILE A 43 19.17 -12.23 -19.55
CA ILE A 43 19.17 -10.80 -19.21
C ILE A 43 18.54 -10.59 -17.83
N SER A 44 19.31 -10.00 -16.90
CA SER A 44 18.80 -9.46 -15.64
C SER A 44 19.17 -7.99 -15.51
N LEU A 45 18.18 -7.14 -15.26
CA LEU A 45 18.37 -5.73 -14.89
C LEU A 45 18.53 -5.64 -13.36
N LYS A 46 19.31 -4.68 -12.85
CA LYS A 46 19.43 -4.52 -11.39
C LYS A 46 18.11 -4.01 -10.82
N LYS A 47 17.85 -4.31 -9.54
CA LYS A 47 16.61 -3.90 -8.85
C LYS A 47 16.31 -2.39 -8.91
N TYR A 48 17.32 -1.56 -9.14
CA TYR A 48 17.20 -0.10 -9.27
C TYR A 48 16.97 0.39 -10.71
N ASP A 49 17.27 -0.45 -11.72
CA ASP A 49 17.15 -0.13 -13.14
C ASP A 49 15.72 -0.31 -13.67
N SER A 50 14.84 -0.94 -12.89
CA SER A 50 13.42 -1.16 -13.20
C SER A 50 12.56 0.11 -13.13
N ASN A 51 13.08 1.21 -12.58
CA ASN A 51 12.38 2.49 -12.42
C ASN A 51 13.25 3.67 -12.81
N ILE A 52 13.21 4.02 -14.09
CA ILE A 52 13.90 5.15 -14.69
C ILE A 52 12.99 6.36 -14.56
N TYR A 53 13.53 7.54 -14.28
CA TYR A 53 12.78 8.79 -14.27
C TYR A 53 13.29 9.62 -15.43
N LEU A 54 12.37 10.25 -16.19
CA LEU A 54 12.64 11.20 -17.26
C LEU A 54 11.93 12.51 -16.93
N VAL A 55 12.68 13.50 -16.42
CA VAL A 55 12.12 14.82 -16.06
C VAL A 55 12.52 15.87 -17.10
N ASN A 56 11.51 16.48 -17.75
CA ASN A 56 11.67 17.61 -18.68
C ASN A 56 12.06 18.89 -17.90
N ASP A 57 12.95 19.70 -18.45
CA ASP A 57 13.36 21.00 -17.90
C ASP A 57 13.04 22.20 -18.83
N ALA A 58 13.50 23.38 -18.42
CA ALA A 58 13.07 24.71 -18.88
C ALA A 58 13.01 24.96 -20.38
N ASP A 59 13.73 24.19 -21.19
CA ASP A 59 13.83 24.36 -22.64
C ASP A 59 13.18 23.20 -23.45
N GLY A 60 12.59 22.18 -22.77
CA GLY A 60 11.94 21.01 -23.40
C GLY A 60 12.74 19.69 -23.36
N LEU A 61 13.72 19.57 -22.45
CA LEU A 61 14.74 18.52 -22.42
C LEU A 61 14.54 17.57 -21.22
N LEU A 62 14.32 16.26 -21.46
CA LEU A 62 14.15 15.21 -20.43
C LEU A 62 15.49 14.80 -19.76
N LYS A 63 15.46 13.92 -18.73
CA LYS A 63 16.67 13.42 -18.01
C LYS A 63 16.56 12.06 -17.33
N ALA A 64 17.52 11.15 -17.48
CA ALA A 64 17.67 9.96 -16.62
C ALA A 64 19.07 9.84 -15.96
N LYS A 65 19.21 9.06 -14.89
CA LYS A 65 20.48 8.85 -14.15
C LYS A 65 20.70 7.40 -13.71
N SER A 66 21.89 6.87 -13.99
CA SER A 66 22.34 5.50 -13.64
C SER A 66 22.49 5.27 -12.13
N ALA A 67 22.25 4.02 -11.70
CA ALA A 67 22.22 3.60 -10.29
C ALA A 67 23.60 3.25 -9.68
N LEU A 68 24.72 3.50 -10.38
CA LEU A 68 26.00 2.79 -10.13
C LEU A 68 27.11 3.49 -9.31
N THR A 69 26.90 4.67 -8.73
CA THR A 69 27.96 5.31 -7.91
C THR A 69 28.08 4.69 -6.50
N LEU A 70 28.95 3.69 -6.38
CA LEU A 70 29.20 2.88 -5.17
C LEU A 70 30.06 3.53 -4.06
N SER A 71 30.28 4.85 -4.08
CA SER A 71 31.18 5.52 -3.11
C SER A 71 30.82 6.97 -2.71
N GLY A 72 29.72 7.52 -3.21
CA GLY A 72 29.32 8.91 -2.91
C GLY A 72 27.81 9.04 -2.89
N ASP A 73 27.32 10.02 -2.13
CA ASP A 73 25.92 10.28 -1.82
C ASP A 73 24.92 9.75 -2.85
N SER A 74 23.98 8.92 -2.38
CA SER A 74 22.76 8.66 -3.13
C SER A 74 22.13 10.02 -3.44
N THR A 75 22.20 10.47 -4.70
CA THR A 75 21.52 11.68 -5.11
C THR A 75 20.02 11.42 -5.10
N THR A 76 19.43 11.65 -3.93
CA THR A 76 18.00 11.80 -3.67
C THR A 76 17.38 13.00 -4.39
N GLY A 77 18.18 13.72 -5.19
CA GLY A 77 17.73 14.74 -6.13
C GLY A 77 17.62 14.19 -7.55
N GLY A 78 16.42 14.31 -8.13
CA GLY A 78 16.33 14.75 -9.52
C GLY A 78 16.69 16.25 -9.56
N VAL A 79 17.60 16.63 -10.45
CA VAL A 79 18.07 18.02 -10.65
C VAL A 79 17.88 18.35 -12.13
N THR A 80 17.51 19.59 -12.47
CA THR A 80 17.35 20.17 -13.81
C THR A 80 18.68 20.27 -14.61
N GLY A 81 18.65 20.47 -15.94
CA GLY A 81 19.80 20.31 -16.87
C GLY A 81 19.47 19.56 -18.19
N GLU A 82 20.47 19.36 -19.04
CA GLU A 82 20.28 19.38 -20.51
C GLU A 82 20.11 18.01 -21.23
N LEU A 83 19.62 18.05 -22.49
CA LEU A 83 19.33 16.94 -23.41
C LEU A 83 20.53 16.04 -23.68
N SER A 84 21.73 16.59 -23.57
CA SER A 84 23.00 15.88 -23.74
C SER A 84 23.18 14.79 -22.69
N GLU A 85 22.48 14.86 -21.55
CA GLU A 85 22.49 13.81 -20.52
C GLU A 85 21.56 12.63 -20.86
N LEU A 86 20.53 12.80 -21.71
CA LEU A 86 19.61 11.71 -22.11
C LEU A 86 20.28 10.65 -22.96
N GLN A 87 21.09 11.09 -23.92
CA GLN A 87 21.79 10.20 -24.85
C GLN A 87 22.85 9.33 -24.14
N ASN A 88 23.10 9.59 -22.85
CA ASN A 88 24.09 8.95 -22.01
C ASN A 88 23.48 8.18 -20.82
N PHE A 89 22.14 8.04 -20.72
CA PHE A 89 21.57 7.17 -19.70
C PHE A 89 21.70 5.70 -20.08
N GLU A 90 22.17 4.89 -19.14
CA GLU A 90 22.69 3.57 -19.38
C GLU A 90 22.06 2.54 -18.42
N ILE A 91 21.10 1.74 -18.91
CA ILE A 91 20.58 0.57 -18.18
C ILE A 91 21.60 -0.55 -18.32
N GLN A 92 22.30 -0.92 -17.26
CA GLN A 92 23.33 -1.96 -17.31
C GLN A 92 22.68 -3.36 -17.30
N VAL A 93 22.87 -4.09 -18.39
CA VAL A 93 22.38 -5.46 -18.56
C VAL A 93 23.41 -6.43 -17.95
N GLU A 94 23.10 -6.98 -16.78
CA GLU A 94 23.86 -8.11 -16.25
C GLU A 94 23.46 -9.39 -17.00
N SER A 95 24.45 -10.06 -17.58
CA SER A 95 24.31 -11.38 -18.17
C SER A 95 25.45 -12.28 -17.73
N THR A 96 25.09 -13.48 -17.28
CA THR A 96 26.04 -14.48 -16.75
C THR A 96 26.78 -15.25 -17.83
N GLN A 97 26.45 -15.08 -19.12
CA GLN A 97 27.06 -15.85 -20.22
C GLN A 97 27.40 -15.05 -21.51
N ILE A 98 27.22 -13.73 -21.53
CA ILE A 98 27.44 -12.91 -22.74
C ILE A 98 28.85 -12.29 -22.74
N ALA A 99 29.86 -13.10 -23.06
CA ALA A 99 31.20 -12.59 -23.38
C ALA A 99 31.39 -12.28 -24.87
N ASN A 100 30.51 -12.81 -25.75
CA ASN A 100 30.71 -12.91 -27.21
C ASN A 100 29.45 -12.56 -28.05
N ILE A 101 28.60 -11.61 -27.65
CA ILE A 101 27.54 -11.09 -28.54
C ILE A 101 28.00 -9.74 -29.09
N GLU A 102 28.20 -9.67 -30.41
CA GLU A 102 28.68 -8.46 -31.08
C GLU A 102 27.60 -7.39 -31.24
N ASP A 103 26.31 -7.76 -31.30
CA ASP A 103 25.19 -6.80 -31.33
C ASP A 103 23.90 -7.37 -30.69
N PHE A 104 23.54 -6.84 -29.51
CA PHE A 104 22.31 -7.19 -28.79
C PHE A 104 21.02 -6.87 -29.58
N ASN A 105 21.02 -5.84 -30.46
CA ASN A 105 19.83 -5.42 -31.21
C ASN A 105 19.37 -6.48 -32.24
N THR A 106 20.24 -7.42 -32.59
CA THR A 106 19.90 -8.53 -33.49
C THR A 106 19.11 -9.64 -32.80
N ILE A 107 19.18 -9.73 -31.47
CA ILE A 107 18.62 -10.83 -30.66
C ILE A 107 17.45 -10.34 -29.80
N PHE A 108 17.53 -9.10 -29.30
CA PHE A 108 16.55 -8.53 -28.39
C PHE A 108 15.93 -7.25 -28.96
N LYS A 109 14.62 -7.11 -28.75
CA LYS A 109 13.86 -5.89 -29.08
C LYS A 109 13.25 -5.32 -27.81
N ILE A 110 13.05 -4.01 -27.80
CA ILE A 110 12.37 -3.30 -26.73
C ILE A 110 11.08 -2.74 -27.30
N ASN A 111 9.95 -3.04 -26.67
CA ASN A 111 8.64 -2.53 -27.08
C ASN A 111 7.80 -2.07 -25.88
N SER A 112 6.97 -1.04 -26.10
CA SER A 112 5.90 -0.70 -25.16
C SER A 112 4.66 -1.56 -25.45
N PRO A 113 3.90 -1.98 -24.42
CA PRO A 113 2.60 -2.64 -24.59
C PRO A 113 1.64 -1.86 -25.50
N ASN A 114 0.79 -2.55 -26.25
CA ASN A 114 -0.13 -1.93 -27.23
C ASN A 114 -1.12 -0.93 -26.60
N ASP A 115 -1.49 -1.15 -25.34
CA ASP A 115 -2.35 -0.35 -24.48
C ASP A 115 -1.62 0.81 -23.77
N SER A 116 -0.31 0.96 -23.98
CA SER A 116 0.46 2.08 -23.44
C SER A 116 -0.04 3.44 -23.95
N HIS A 117 0.10 4.45 -23.09
CA HIS A 117 -0.11 5.86 -23.41
C HIS A 117 0.68 6.27 -24.67
N GLU A 118 0.17 7.22 -25.46
CA GLU A 118 0.74 7.59 -26.76
C GLU A 118 2.20 8.07 -26.64
N ALA A 119 2.50 8.90 -25.64
CA ALA A 119 3.86 9.31 -25.28
C ALA A 119 4.85 8.14 -25.00
N CYS A 120 4.37 6.95 -24.62
CA CYS A 120 5.21 5.75 -24.45
C CYS A 120 5.55 5.05 -25.77
N LYS A 121 4.82 5.34 -26.85
CA LYS A 121 5.05 4.81 -28.20
C LYS A 121 5.99 5.71 -29.01
N GLU A 122 6.15 6.96 -28.58
CA GLU A 122 7.13 7.92 -29.13
C GLU A 122 8.55 7.70 -28.59
N ILE A 123 8.73 6.86 -27.56
CA ILE A 123 10.04 6.52 -27.00
C ILE A 123 10.55 5.22 -27.62
N ASN A 124 11.65 5.32 -28.36
CA ASN A 124 12.40 4.19 -28.88
C ASN A 124 13.66 3.96 -28.05
N PHE A 125 14.02 2.70 -27.85
CA PHE A 125 15.23 2.27 -27.16
C PHE A 125 16.03 1.32 -28.03
N LYS A 126 17.36 1.39 -27.92
CA LYS A 126 18.28 0.42 -28.54
C LYS A 126 19.33 -0.03 -27.54
N PHE A 127 19.98 -1.14 -27.85
CA PHE A 127 21.17 -1.57 -27.15
C PHE A 127 22.42 -0.90 -27.74
N GLN A 128 23.36 -0.53 -26.88
CA GLN A 128 24.67 0.02 -27.22
C GLN A 128 25.72 -0.61 -26.29
N GLY A 129 26.35 -1.71 -26.72
CA GLY A 129 27.14 -2.56 -25.83
C GLY A 129 26.24 -3.32 -24.84
N ASN A 130 26.63 -3.39 -23.57
CA ASN A 130 25.87 -4.08 -22.50
C ASN A 130 24.73 -3.23 -21.92
N SER A 131 24.21 -2.30 -22.71
CA SER A 131 23.50 -1.13 -22.19
C SER A 131 22.32 -0.72 -23.05
N ILE A 132 21.25 -0.23 -22.44
CA ILE A 132 20.08 0.30 -23.16
C ILE A 132 20.12 1.83 -23.12
N VAL A 133 19.98 2.45 -24.29
CA VAL A 133 19.94 3.91 -24.49
C VAL A 133 18.67 4.32 -25.24
N SER A 134 18.10 5.48 -24.90
CA SER A 134 16.95 6.05 -25.63
C SER A 134 17.39 6.76 -26.90
N GLU A 135 16.60 6.65 -27.97
CA GLU A 135 16.77 7.45 -29.18
C GLU A 135 16.11 8.84 -29.05
N VAL A 136 16.10 9.63 -30.13
CA VAL A 136 15.53 11.00 -30.12
C VAL A 136 14.07 10.96 -29.68
N ILE A 137 13.77 11.63 -28.56
CA ILE A 137 12.43 11.70 -27.99
C ILE A 137 11.82 13.08 -28.25
N ASN A 138 10.58 13.11 -28.73
CA ASN A 138 9.76 14.31 -28.80
C ASN A 138 8.48 14.03 -28.00
N LEU A 139 8.40 14.49 -26.75
CA LEU A 139 7.25 14.23 -25.88
C LEU A 139 6.35 15.45 -25.75
N ASN A 140 5.05 15.22 -25.89
CA ASN A 140 4.02 16.14 -25.41
C ASN A 140 3.21 15.50 -24.27
N LEU A 141 3.66 15.69 -23.03
CA LEU A 141 2.98 15.16 -21.85
C LEU A 141 1.83 16.08 -21.41
N THR A 142 0.65 15.50 -21.27
CA THR A 142 -0.48 16.10 -20.53
C THR A 142 -0.47 15.73 -19.04
N THR A 143 0.20 14.62 -18.70
CA THR A 143 0.30 14.06 -17.34
C THR A 143 1.63 13.31 -17.14
N ALA A 144 2.04 13.10 -15.89
CA ALA A 144 3.13 12.23 -15.50
C ALA A 144 2.80 10.80 -15.90
N THR A 145 3.54 10.28 -16.87
CA THR A 145 3.21 9.05 -17.57
C THR A 145 4.19 7.96 -17.18
N SER A 146 3.67 6.81 -16.71
CA SER A 146 4.47 5.63 -16.43
C SER A 146 4.44 4.70 -17.64
N CYS A 147 5.56 4.61 -18.34
CA CYS A 147 5.73 3.79 -19.53
C CYS A 147 6.48 2.50 -19.20
N GLN A 148 5.79 1.37 -19.31
CA GLN A 148 6.39 0.04 -19.20
C GLN A 148 6.96 -0.38 -20.56
N PHE A 149 8.15 -0.97 -20.56
CA PHE A 149 8.78 -1.52 -21.75
C PHE A 149 9.20 -2.96 -21.49
N ASN A 150 8.88 -3.85 -22.42
CA ASN A 150 9.31 -5.24 -22.37
C ASN A 150 10.60 -5.40 -23.20
N ILE A 151 11.54 -6.18 -22.68
CA ILE A 151 12.63 -6.74 -23.46
C ILE A 151 12.16 -8.12 -23.96
N VAL A 152 12.07 -8.29 -25.27
CA VAL A 152 11.64 -9.53 -25.93
C VAL A 152 12.75 -10.11 -26.80
N ASP A 153 12.74 -11.43 -26.98
CA ASP A 153 13.65 -12.12 -27.91
C ASP A 153 13.14 -12.10 -29.37
N THR A 154 13.82 -12.84 -30.25
CA THR A 154 13.48 -12.96 -31.68
C THR A 154 12.08 -13.54 -31.93
N ASP A 155 11.55 -14.34 -31.00
CA ASP A 155 10.24 -14.99 -31.07
C ASP A 155 9.15 -14.14 -30.40
N ASN A 156 9.48 -12.89 -29.99
CA ASN A 156 8.68 -11.98 -29.18
C ASN A 156 8.33 -12.51 -27.78
N LYS A 157 9.06 -13.50 -27.25
CA LYS A 157 8.88 -13.94 -25.87
C LYS A 157 9.48 -12.90 -24.93
N LYS A 158 8.71 -12.47 -23.93
CA LYS A 158 9.16 -11.53 -22.89
C LYS A 158 10.24 -12.17 -22.02
N ILE A 159 11.41 -11.54 -22.00
CA ILE A 159 12.59 -11.94 -21.21
C ILE A 159 12.70 -11.07 -19.95
N SER A 160 12.42 -9.77 -20.07
CA SER A 160 12.50 -8.82 -18.96
C SER A 160 11.58 -7.61 -19.18
N GLU A 161 11.54 -6.70 -18.23
CA GLU A 161 10.82 -5.43 -18.32
C GLU A 161 11.50 -4.33 -17.50
N PHE A 162 11.22 -3.08 -17.86
CA PHE A 162 11.55 -1.90 -17.08
C PHE A 162 10.46 -0.84 -17.21
N THR A 163 10.39 0.08 -16.25
CA THR A 163 9.44 1.20 -16.25
C THR A 163 10.17 2.52 -16.32
N VAL A 164 9.65 3.44 -17.13
CA VAL A 164 10.14 4.80 -17.33
C VAL A 164 9.04 5.79 -16.92
N LEU A 165 9.32 6.60 -15.91
CA LEU A 165 8.43 7.61 -15.36
C LEU A 165 8.73 8.96 -16.02
N LEU A 166 7.90 9.33 -17.00
CA LEU A 166 7.97 10.60 -17.73
C LEU A 166 7.25 11.68 -16.91
N ASN A 167 7.87 12.82 -16.69
CA ASN A 167 7.22 13.97 -16.08
C ASN A 167 7.85 15.28 -16.56
N TYR A 168 7.14 16.41 -16.46
CA TYR A 168 7.75 17.72 -16.60
C TYR A 168 8.19 18.30 -15.25
N SER A 169 9.14 19.24 -15.25
CA SER A 169 9.47 19.97 -14.03
C SER A 169 8.26 20.82 -13.60
N TYR A 170 8.24 21.22 -12.32
CA TYR A 170 7.21 22.13 -11.82
C TYR A 170 7.18 23.47 -12.59
N LYS A 171 8.34 23.97 -13.04
CA LYS A 171 8.43 25.21 -13.82
C LYS A 171 7.70 25.06 -15.15
N ASP A 172 7.82 23.91 -15.79
CA ASP A 172 7.31 23.65 -17.13
C ASP A 172 5.81 23.32 -17.10
N TRP A 173 5.36 22.55 -16.10
CA TRP A 173 3.93 22.44 -15.80
C TRP A 173 3.28 23.79 -15.48
N CYS A 174 4.02 24.77 -14.97
CA CYS A 174 3.50 26.10 -14.66
C CYS A 174 3.59 27.08 -15.85
N SER A 175 4.52 26.86 -16.79
CA SER A 175 4.67 27.67 -18.01
C SER A 175 3.81 27.18 -19.18
N TYR A 176 3.31 25.95 -19.14
CA TYR A 176 2.42 25.37 -20.15
C TYR A 176 1.06 26.09 -20.20
N TYR A 177 0.88 27.05 -21.11
CA TYR A 177 -0.33 27.89 -21.19
C TYR A 177 -1.55 27.17 -21.82
N ASP A 178 -1.99 26.06 -21.22
CA ASP A 178 -3.26 25.40 -21.52
C ASP A 178 -4.10 25.23 -20.25
N SER A 179 -5.16 26.02 -20.12
CA SER A 179 -6.10 25.96 -19.00
C SER A 179 -6.99 24.72 -19.00
N SER A 180 -6.99 23.91 -20.07
CA SER A 180 -7.68 22.62 -20.11
C SER A 180 -6.85 21.50 -19.48
N ASN A 181 -5.51 21.62 -19.51
CA ASN A 181 -4.57 20.65 -18.93
C ASN A 181 -4.69 20.60 -17.39
N GLU A 182 -4.95 19.41 -16.85
CA GLU A 182 -5.15 19.18 -15.41
C GLU A 182 -3.85 19.35 -14.60
N ALA A 183 -2.69 18.93 -15.13
CA ALA A 183 -1.40 19.16 -14.49
C ALA A 183 -1.07 20.67 -14.41
N PHE A 184 -1.43 21.46 -15.43
CA PHE A 184 -1.30 22.93 -15.35
C PHE A 184 -2.19 23.54 -14.25
N LYS A 185 -3.44 23.07 -14.09
CA LYS A 185 -4.31 23.51 -12.98
C LYS A 185 -3.68 23.24 -11.62
N THR A 186 -3.11 22.04 -11.43
CA THR A 186 -2.36 21.69 -10.21
C THR A 186 -1.11 22.56 -10.04
N ALA A 187 -0.37 22.86 -11.10
CA ALA A 187 0.81 23.72 -11.01
C ALA A 187 0.46 25.15 -10.58
N ARG A 188 -0.60 25.72 -11.19
CA ARG A 188 -1.19 27.03 -10.83
C ARG A 188 -1.72 27.07 -9.40
N ALA A 189 -2.33 25.99 -8.93
CA ALA A 189 -2.80 25.86 -7.56
C ALA A 189 -1.65 25.91 -6.54
N ILE A 190 -0.47 25.40 -6.90
CA ILE A 190 0.72 25.40 -6.02
C ILE A 190 1.42 26.78 -6.00
N SER A 191 1.38 27.55 -7.10
CA SER A 191 1.76 28.97 -7.18
C SER A 191 1.28 29.63 -8.48
N GLN A 192 0.89 30.91 -8.38
CA GLN A 192 0.54 31.76 -9.52
C GLN A 192 1.75 32.35 -10.26
N THR A 193 2.92 32.42 -9.61
CA THR A 193 4.10 33.16 -10.12
C THR A 193 5.15 32.28 -10.79
N CYS A 194 4.98 30.95 -10.75
CA CYS A 194 5.93 29.92 -11.22
C CYS A 194 7.36 29.98 -10.64
N ASN A 195 7.70 31.00 -9.85
CA ASN A 195 8.98 31.21 -9.20
C ASN A 195 8.99 30.59 -7.80
N LEU A 196 8.94 29.26 -7.73
CA LEU A 196 9.03 28.51 -6.48
C LEU A 196 10.35 27.74 -6.39
N GLU A 197 11.05 27.92 -5.27
CA GLU A 197 12.08 26.99 -4.82
C GLU A 197 11.41 25.72 -4.27
N THR A 198 11.02 24.80 -5.16
CA THR A 198 10.30 23.56 -4.84
C THR A 198 10.98 22.75 -3.72
N ALA A 199 12.32 22.74 -3.72
CA ALA A 199 13.17 22.07 -2.74
C ALA A 199 13.05 22.59 -1.29
N LYS A 200 12.38 23.74 -1.04
CA LYS A 200 12.25 24.32 0.32
C LYS A 200 10.87 24.12 0.98
N LYS A 201 9.79 23.85 0.23
CA LYS A 201 8.46 23.66 0.85
C LYS A 201 8.45 22.39 1.72
N LYS A 202 8.02 22.54 2.98
CA LYS A 202 7.84 21.44 3.96
C LYS A 202 6.40 20.94 4.08
N SER A 203 5.43 21.78 3.73
CA SER A 203 4.03 21.39 3.67
C SER A 203 3.39 21.93 2.39
N LEU A 204 2.46 21.16 1.82
CA LEU A 204 1.66 21.56 0.68
C LEU A 204 0.19 21.21 0.95
N TYR A 205 -0.67 22.22 0.90
CA TYR A 205 -2.10 22.10 1.13
C TYR A 205 -2.83 22.49 -0.16
N LEU A 206 -3.49 21.52 -0.77
CA LEU A 206 -4.18 21.62 -2.05
C LEU A 206 -5.62 21.08 -1.90
N HIS A 207 -6.32 21.49 -0.85
CA HIS A 207 -7.66 21.02 -0.52
C HIS A 207 -8.75 21.83 -1.23
N ASP A 208 -9.81 21.17 -1.70
CA ASP A 208 -10.96 21.78 -2.42
C ASP A 208 -10.57 22.60 -3.66
N LEU A 209 -9.67 22.05 -4.48
CA LEU A 209 -9.15 22.70 -5.69
C LEU A 209 -9.59 22.00 -7.00
N LYS A 210 -10.43 20.96 -6.90
CA LYS A 210 -10.92 20.15 -8.04
C LYS A 210 -9.82 19.48 -8.85
N ILE A 211 -8.64 19.32 -8.26
CA ILE A 211 -7.45 18.71 -8.88
C ILE A 211 -7.76 17.25 -9.23
N SER A 212 -7.40 16.82 -10.43
CA SER A 212 -7.42 15.39 -10.81
C SER A 212 -6.01 14.84 -11.06
N ASP A 213 -5.08 15.69 -11.49
CA ASP A 213 -3.72 15.34 -11.87
C ASP A 213 -2.70 15.78 -10.81
N LEU A 214 -1.82 14.86 -10.41
CA LEU A 214 -0.82 15.07 -9.36
C LEU A 214 0.59 15.38 -9.87
N SER A 215 0.85 15.35 -11.17
CA SER A 215 2.17 15.42 -11.81
C SER A 215 3.09 16.54 -11.30
N PRO A 216 2.62 17.77 -11.02
CA PRO A 216 3.50 18.83 -10.53
C PRO A 216 4.06 18.61 -9.12
N ILE A 217 3.49 17.69 -8.31
CA ILE A 217 3.93 17.51 -6.91
C ILE A 217 5.27 16.77 -6.78
N THR A 218 5.72 16.03 -7.80
CA THR A 218 6.90 15.14 -7.69
C THR A 218 8.20 15.89 -7.43
N GLY A 219 8.26 17.18 -7.81
CA GLY A 219 9.43 18.05 -7.62
C GLY A 219 9.62 18.57 -6.18
N PHE A 220 8.67 18.32 -5.27
CA PHE A 220 8.68 18.85 -3.90
C PHE A 220 9.28 17.86 -2.89
N VAL A 221 10.52 17.41 -3.15
CA VAL A 221 11.24 16.36 -2.41
C VAL A 221 11.46 16.63 -0.90
N SER A 222 11.28 17.88 -0.49
CA SER A 222 11.41 18.34 0.89
C SER A 222 10.15 18.17 1.74
N LEU A 223 9.01 17.79 1.14
CA LEU A 223 7.72 17.73 1.85
C LEU A 223 7.74 16.73 3.01
N ASN A 224 7.24 17.21 4.14
CA ASN A 224 6.89 16.43 5.33
C ASN A 224 5.38 16.20 5.40
N SER A 225 4.56 17.11 4.86
CA SER A 225 3.09 17.02 4.87
C SER A 225 2.50 17.38 3.51
N LEU A 226 1.56 16.56 3.03
CA LEU A 226 0.85 16.75 1.77
C LEU A 226 -0.64 16.50 2.00
N ASN A 227 -1.45 17.55 1.80
CA ASN A 227 -2.90 17.46 1.85
C ASN A 227 -3.49 17.70 0.45
N LEU A 228 -4.14 16.66 -0.07
CA LEU A 228 -4.83 16.58 -1.36
C LEU A 228 -6.33 16.27 -1.18
N SER A 229 -6.90 16.52 0.00
CA SER A 229 -8.30 16.20 0.30
C SER A 229 -9.31 17.00 -0.51
N ASP A 230 -10.51 16.46 -0.69
CA ASP A 230 -11.64 17.15 -1.35
C ASP A 230 -11.28 17.53 -2.80
N ASN A 231 -10.83 16.55 -3.57
CA ASN A 231 -10.42 16.73 -4.96
C ASN A 231 -11.04 15.63 -5.86
N ASN A 232 -10.69 15.66 -7.15
CA ASN A 232 -11.22 14.76 -8.16
C ASN A 232 -10.26 13.61 -8.51
N ILE A 233 -9.28 13.30 -7.65
CA ILE A 233 -8.24 12.29 -7.92
C ILE A 233 -8.91 10.92 -7.98
N SER A 234 -8.89 10.27 -9.15
CA SER A 234 -9.52 8.97 -9.40
C SER A 234 -8.54 7.80 -9.45
N TYR A 235 -7.25 8.08 -9.68
CA TYR A 235 -6.16 7.12 -9.65
C TYR A 235 -4.87 7.78 -9.14
N LEU A 236 -3.92 6.96 -8.69
CA LEU A 236 -2.56 7.39 -8.36
C LEU A 236 -1.63 6.91 -9.48
N PRO A 237 -0.95 7.81 -10.22
CA PRO A 237 0.06 7.40 -11.18
C PRO A 237 1.16 6.60 -10.49
N HIS A 238 1.72 5.59 -11.18
CA HIS A 238 2.81 4.80 -10.63
C HIS A 238 4.00 5.70 -10.29
N GLY A 239 4.57 5.52 -9.09
CA GLY A 239 5.72 6.29 -8.62
C GLY A 239 5.48 7.78 -8.32
N ILE A 240 4.23 8.27 -8.34
CA ILE A 240 3.91 9.70 -8.12
C ILE A 240 4.45 10.27 -6.79
N PHE A 241 4.61 9.43 -5.77
CA PHE A 241 5.14 9.81 -4.47
C PHE A 241 6.61 9.42 -4.24
N ASP A 242 7.29 8.80 -5.22
CA ASP A 242 8.60 8.15 -5.01
C ASP A 242 9.72 9.07 -4.56
N LYS A 243 9.63 10.36 -4.89
CA LYS A 243 10.63 11.38 -4.50
C LYS A 243 10.29 12.08 -3.18
N LEU A 244 9.12 11.81 -2.59
CA LEU A 244 8.65 12.42 -1.35
C LEU A 244 9.14 11.63 -0.11
N SER A 245 10.40 11.20 -0.10
CA SER A 245 10.96 10.32 0.95
C SER A 245 11.03 10.95 2.36
N ASN A 246 10.77 12.26 2.46
CA ASN A 246 10.61 12.98 3.73
C ASN A 246 9.18 13.02 4.26
N LEU A 247 8.20 12.56 3.48
CA LEU A 247 6.78 12.69 3.79
C LEU A 247 6.40 11.86 5.02
N LYS A 248 5.80 12.53 6.00
CA LYS A 248 5.26 11.96 7.23
C LYS A 248 3.74 11.83 7.16
N TRP A 249 3.05 12.82 6.60
CA TRP A 249 1.59 12.85 6.55
C TRP A 249 1.10 12.99 5.10
N LEU A 250 0.27 12.03 4.68
CA LEU A 250 -0.38 12.03 3.36
C LEU A 250 -1.90 11.97 3.54
N ILE A 251 -2.59 13.02 3.11
CA ILE A 251 -4.04 13.13 3.22
C ILE A 251 -4.65 13.13 1.81
N LEU A 252 -5.38 12.07 1.49
CA LEU A 252 -6.10 11.82 0.23
C LEU A 252 -7.62 11.66 0.48
N ARG A 253 -8.11 12.13 1.63
CA ARG A 253 -9.53 12.10 2.03
C ARG A 253 -10.45 12.68 0.95
N LYS A 254 -11.66 12.16 0.78
CA LYS A 254 -12.71 12.77 -0.05
C LYS A 254 -12.25 12.98 -1.49
N ASN A 255 -11.87 11.88 -2.12
CA ASN A 255 -11.46 11.79 -3.53
C ASN A 255 -12.21 10.63 -4.20
N ASN A 256 -11.88 10.31 -5.46
CA ASN A 256 -12.55 9.29 -6.26
C ASN A 256 -11.70 8.01 -6.43
N LEU A 257 -10.77 7.73 -5.50
CA LEU A 257 -9.84 6.61 -5.62
C LEU A 257 -10.59 5.27 -5.48
N LYS A 258 -10.50 4.41 -6.50
CA LYS A 258 -11.11 3.06 -6.50
C LYS A 258 -10.17 1.95 -6.04
N SER A 259 -8.87 2.17 -6.15
CA SER A 259 -7.82 1.24 -5.78
C SER A 259 -6.53 1.99 -5.50
N ILE A 260 -5.64 1.36 -4.72
CA ILE A 260 -4.29 1.86 -4.47
C ILE A 260 -3.30 0.94 -5.21
N PRO A 261 -2.40 1.47 -6.08
CA PRO A 261 -1.34 0.66 -6.67
C PRO A 261 -0.45 0.05 -5.58
N LYS A 262 -0.07 -1.22 -5.72
CA LYS A 262 0.76 -1.94 -4.75
C LYS A 262 2.00 -1.15 -4.32
N ASP A 263 2.71 -0.55 -5.28
CA ASP A 263 3.96 0.13 -5.00
C ASP A 263 3.82 1.65 -4.85
N ALA A 264 2.61 2.17 -4.57
CA ALA A 264 2.34 3.61 -4.46
C ALA A 264 3.09 4.33 -3.33
N PHE A 265 3.41 3.62 -2.23
CA PHE A 265 4.03 4.20 -1.03
C PHE A 265 5.45 3.69 -0.77
N ARG A 266 6.07 2.98 -1.73
CA ARG A 266 7.31 2.20 -1.55
C ARG A 266 8.53 2.96 -1.04
N ASN A 267 8.60 4.27 -1.26
CA ASN A 267 9.71 5.13 -0.84
C ASN A 267 9.34 6.07 0.32
N LEU A 268 8.12 5.98 0.85
CA LEU A 268 7.61 6.83 1.93
C LEU A 268 8.03 6.27 3.30
N ASN A 269 9.33 6.07 3.49
CA ASN A 269 9.90 5.36 4.63
C ASN A 269 9.70 6.10 5.97
N LYS A 270 9.41 7.41 5.92
CA LYS A 270 9.09 8.28 7.06
C LYS A 270 7.58 8.50 7.27
N LEU A 271 6.72 7.82 6.51
CA LEU A 271 5.27 7.98 6.61
C LEU A 271 4.79 7.53 8.00
N GLU A 272 4.12 8.43 8.69
CA GLU A 272 3.57 8.28 10.04
C GLU A 272 2.04 8.22 10.02
N MET A 273 1.41 8.88 9.04
CA MET A 273 -0.04 8.99 8.91
C MET A 273 -0.46 8.91 7.44
N ILE A 274 -1.48 8.09 7.15
CA ILE A 274 -2.18 8.11 5.86
C ILE A 274 -3.70 8.14 6.05
N TRP A 275 -4.35 9.11 5.40
CA TRP A 275 -5.81 9.28 5.40
C TRP A 275 -6.36 9.05 4.00
N LEU A 276 -7.09 7.94 3.84
CA LEU A 276 -7.74 7.49 2.60
C LEU A 276 -9.28 7.49 2.73
N MET A 277 -9.80 8.05 3.83
CA MET A 277 -11.23 8.06 4.14
C MET A 277 -12.09 8.79 3.10
N GLU A 278 -13.36 8.40 2.95
CA GLU A 278 -14.28 8.95 1.95
C GLU A 278 -13.74 8.82 0.52
N ASN A 279 -13.40 7.60 0.11
CA ASN A 279 -13.06 7.26 -1.27
C ASN A 279 -13.94 6.07 -1.73
N GLN A 280 -13.61 5.45 -2.86
CA GLN A 280 -14.32 4.31 -3.43
C GLN A 280 -13.43 3.04 -3.40
N ILE A 281 -12.50 2.96 -2.43
CA ILE A 281 -11.46 1.93 -2.43
C ILE A 281 -12.10 0.59 -2.10
N SER A 282 -12.12 -0.31 -3.09
CA SER A 282 -12.63 -1.69 -2.94
C SER A 282 -11.51 -2.73 -2.84
N ASN A 283 -10.24 -2.34 -3.09
CA ASN A 283 -9.09 -3.23 -3.05
C ASN A 283 -7.80 -2.53 -2.55
N LEU A 284 -7.07 -3.22 -1.65
CA LEU A 284 -5.73 -2.87 -1.18
C LEU A 284 -4.79 -4.08 -1.39
N PRO A 285 -3.89 -4.04 -2.40
CA PRO A 285 -3.00 -5.16 -2.70
C PRO A 285 -2.05 -5.53 -1.56
N LEU A 286 -1.79 -6.83 -1.38
CA LEU A 286 -0.75 -7.31 -0.47
C LEU A 286 0.61 -6.67 -0.81
N GLY A 287 1.22 -6.07 0.22
CA GLY A 287 2.50 -5.35 0.13
C GLY A 287 2.39 -3.82 0.04
N THR A 288 1.17 -3.25 -0.06
CA THR A 288 0.97 -1.78 -0.17
C THR A 288 1.66 -0.96 0.91
N PHE A 289 1.84 -1.52 2.12
CA PHE A 289 2.47 -0.83 3.26
C PHE A 289 3.81 -1.44 3.70
N ASP A 290 4.40 -2.35 2.92
CA ASP A 290 5.60 -3.11 3.30
C ASP A 290 6.83 -2.24 3.61
N HIS A 291 6.87 -1.04 3.04
CA HIS A 291 7.99 -0.10 3.13
C HIS A 291 7.72 1.10 4.05
N ASN A 292 6.63 1.07 4.83
CA ASN A 292 6.20 2.19 5.69
C ASN A 292 6.28 1.86 7.20
N PRO A 293 7.42 1.36 7.75
CA PRO A 293 7.52 0.82 9.11
C PRO A 293 7.36 1.84 10.25
N ASN A 294 7.08 3.10 9.92
CA ASN A 294 6.83 4.19 10.85
C ASN A 294 5.35 4.61 10.89
N LEU A 295 4.46 3.94 10.16
CA LEU A 295 3.04 4.25 10.12
C LEU A 295 2.38 3.97 11.47
N ASN A 296 1.77 4.99 12.07
CA ASN A 296 1.05 4.91 13.35
C ASN A 296 -0.46 5.10 13.15
N TRP A 297 -0.89 5.86 12.15
CA TRP A 297 -2.31 6.14 11.89
C TRP A 297 -2.70 5.78 10.44
N ILE A 298 -3.69 4.91 10.29
CA ILE A 298 -4.36 4.63 9.03
C ILE A 298 -5.87 4.82 9.19
N SER A 299 -6.49 5.50 8.23
CA SER A 299 -7.94 5.60 8.14
C SER A 299 -8.43 5.33 6.73
N LEU A 300 -9.31 4.34 6.62
CA LEU A 300 -10.03 3.88 5.43
C LEU A 300 -11.55 4.01 5.64
N TYR A 301 -11.98 4.85 6.60
CA TYR A 301 -13.39 5.13 6.87
C TYR A 301 -14.17 5.49 5.59
N ASN A 302 -15.40 5.00 5.43
CA ASN A 302 -16.26 5.31 4.28
C ASN A 302 -15.57 4.99 2.93
N ASN A 303 -15.39 3.69 2.69
CA ASN A 303 -14.85 3.10 1.45
C ASN A 303 -15.66 1.85 1.08
N GLU A 304 -15.22 1.11 0.06
CA GLU A 304 -15.95 -0.04 -0.49
C GLU A 304 -15.31 -1.40 -0.11
N LEU A 305 -14.40 -1.44 0.88
CA LEU A 305 -13.62 -2.63 1.23
C LEU A 305 -14.51 -3.74 1.80
N SER A 306 -14.43 -4.94 1.23
CA SER A 306 -15.11 -6.15 1.74
C SER A 306 -14.14 -7.21 2.29
N TYR A 307 -12.84 -7.07 1.99
CA TYR A 307 -11.76 -7.97 2.40
C TYR A 307 -10.45 -7.18 2.57
N ILE A 308 -9.64 -7.56 3.55
CA ILE A 308 -8.25 -7.17 3.67
C ILE A 308 -7.42 -8.46 3.75
N ASP A 309 -6.30 -8.50 3.01
CA ASP A 309 -5.39 -9.63 3.11
C ASP A 309 -4.73 -9.68 4.50
N PRO A 310 -4.72 -10.84 5.20
CA PRO A 310 -4.11 -10.96 6.52
C PRO A 310 -2.64 -10.53 6.57
N GLY A 311 -1.92 -10.58 5.44
CA GLY A 311 -0.54 -10.13 5.32
C GLY A 311 -0.36 -8.62 5.15
N LEU A 312 -1.41 -7.86 4.82
CA LEU A 312 -1.32 -6.46 4.34
C LEU A 312 -0.57 -5.53 5.31
N PHE A 313 -0.72 -5.76 6.61
CA PHE A 313 -0.19 -4.88 7.66
C PHE A 313 0.99 -5.50 8.45
N ASN A 314 1.51 -6.66 8.03
CA ASN A 314 2.58 -7.39 8.75
C ASN A 314 3.90 -6.62 8.92
N LYS A 315 4.11 -5.52 8.19
CA LYS A 315 5.30 -4.66 8.27
C LYS A 315 5.08 -3.35 9.03
N VAL A 316 3.83 -3.01 9.39
CA VAL A 316 3.47 -1.75 10.07
C VAL A 316 3.07 -1.99 11.53
N THR A 317 3.92 -2.70 12.27
CA THR A 317 3.71 -3.10 13.68
C THR A 317 3.66 -1.93 14.69
N LYS A 318 3.86 -0.69 14.22
CA LYS A 318 3.74 0.54 15.02
C LYS A 318 2.34 1.18 14.97
N LEU A 319 1.39 0.61 14.22
CA LEU A 319 0.03 1.14 14.16
C LEU A 319 -0.59 1.31 15.57
N GLN A 320 -1.03 2.54 15.84
CA GLN A 320 -1.69 3.00 17.06
C GLN A 320 -3.17 3.26 16.82
N SER A 321 -3.57 3.64 15.60
CA SER A 321 -4.98 3.78 15.23
C SER A 321 -5.26 3.16 13.87
N ILE A 322 -6.29 2.31 13.83
CA ILE A 322 -6.83 1.68 12.64
C ILE A 322 -8.32 2.01 12.60
N GLU A 323 -8.72 2.75 11.56
CA GLU A 323 -10.10 3.15 11.31
C GLU A 323 -10.59 2.54 9.98
N LEU A 324 -11.60 1.68 10.08
CA LEU A 324 -12.17 0.84 9.03
C LEU A 324 -13.71 0.95 8.98
N SER A 325 -14.31 1.85 9.75
CA SER A 325 -15.77 1.97 9.85
C SER A 325 -16.42 2.37 8.51
N ASN A 326 -17.69 2.05 8.32
CA ASN A 326 -18.46 2.33 7.10
C ASN A 326 -17.76 1.73 5.86
N ASN A 327 -17.74 0.40 5.80
CA ASN A 327 -17.19 -0.42 4.72
C ASN A 327 -18.11 -1.66 4.53
N ASN A 328 -17.68 -2.63 3.72
CA ASN A 328 -18.46 -3.80 3.34
C ASN A 328 -17.97 -5.11 4.00
N PHE A 329 -17.32 -5.06 5.17
CA PHE A 329 -16.78 -6.25 5.83
C PHE A 329 -17.87 -7.17 6.38
N LEU A 330 -17.89 -8.43 5.93
CA LEU A 330 -18.77 -9.50 6.43
C LEU A 330 -18.19 -10.26 7.64
N TYR A 331 -16.87 -10.18 7.82
CA TYR A 331 -16.08 -10.88 8.83
C TYR A 331 -15.12 -9.90 9.49
N PHE A 332 -14.63 -10.24 10.69
CA PHE A 332 -13.61 -9.45 11.38
C PHE A 332 -12.35 -9.32 10.49
N PRO A 333 -11.92 -8.10 10.12
CA PRO A 333 -11.10 -7.92 8.91
C PRO A 333 -9.61 -8.19 9.09
N LEU A 334 -9.11 -8.34 10.32
CA LEU A 334 -7.68 -8.35 10.64
C LEU A 334 -7.35 -9.28 11.81
N ASP A 335 -6.15 -9.85 11.79
CA ASP A 335 -5.48 -10.31 13.03
C ASP A 335 -4.80 -9.10 13.68
N LEU A 336 -5.24 -8.73 14.89
CA LEU A 336 -4.69 -7.59 15.62
C LEU A 336 -3.49 -7.95 16.51
N SER A 337 -3.10 -9.23 16.61
CA SER A 337 -2.06 -9.73 17.53
C SER A 337 -0.69 -9.08 17.33
N HIS A 338 -0.42 -8.53 16.14
CA HIS A 338 0.82 -7.85 15.80
C HIS A 338 0.87 -6.38 16.26
N PHE A 339 -0.26 -5.74 16.58
CA PHE A 339 -0.34 -4.31 16.94
C PHE A 339 -0.33 -4.10 18.45
N LYS A 340 0.79 -4.41 19.10
CA LYS A 340 0.91 -4.31 20.57
C LYS A 340 0.76 -2.88 21.13
N ASN A 341 0.93 -1.86 20.28
CA ASN A 341 0.76 -0.44 20.63
C ASN A 341 -0.58 0.14 20.13
N LEU A 342 -1.54 -0.71 19.73
CA LEU A 342 -2.83 -0.26 19.23
C LEU A 342 -3.63 0.42 20.35
N TYR A 343 -3.94 1.69 20.13
CA TYR A 343 -4.64 2.58 21.06
C TYR A 343 -6.13 2.74 20.69
N SER A 344 -6.45 2.71 19.40
CA SER A 344 -7.81 2.83 18.87
C SER A 344 -8.07 1.84 17.74
N PHE A 345 -9.21 1.15 17.80
CA PHE A 345 -9.68 0.26 16.73
C PHE A 345 -11.18 0.50 16.47
N GLU A 346 -11.50 0.90 15.24
CA GLU A 346 -12.84 1.31 14.83
C GLU A 346 -13.24 0.55 13.55
N ILE A 347 -14.31 -0.26 13.64
CA ILE A 347 -14.90 -1.08 12.56
C ILE A 347 -16.43 -0.96 12.56
N ASN A 348 -16.96 0.23 12.90
CA ASN A 348 -18.40 0.49 12.95
C ASN A 348 -19.05 0.37 11.57
N ASP A 349 -20.37 0.27 11.51
CA ASP A 349 -21.18 0.36 10.28
C ASP A 349 -20.65 -0.56 9.16
N ASN A 350 -20.49 -1.83 9.50
CA ASN A 350 -20.12 -2.91 8.59
C ASN A 350 -21.16 -4.06 8.70
N PHE A 351 -20.88 -5.22 8.14
CA PHE A 351 -21.78 -6.38 8.13
C PHE A 351 -21.25 -7.56 8.96
N ILE A 352 -20.37 -7.30 9.94
CA ILE A 352 -19.67 -8.31 10.72
C ILE A 352 -20.64 -9.05 11.65
N GLN A 353 -20.67 -10.38 11.57
CA GLN A 353 -21.60 -11.24 12.34
C GLN A 353 -21.00 -11.84 13.61
N GLU A 354 -19.67 -11.95 13.68
CA GLU A 354 -18.93 -12.61 14.75
C GLU A 354 -17.61 -11.87 15.04
N ILE A 355 -17.22 -11.84 16.32
CA ILE A 355 -15.92 -11.34 16.78
C ILE A 355 -15.10 -12.55 17.26
N PRO A 356 -13.86 -12.77 16.77
CA PRO A 356 -13.02 -13.88 17.20
C PRO A 356 -12.71 -13.87 18.70
N GLU A 357 -12.63 -15.04 19.35
CA GLU A 357 -12.43 -15.16 20.81
C GLU A 357 -11.21 -14.40 21.35
N ASN A 358 -10.14 -14.32 20.54
CA ASN A 358 -8.86 -13.72 20.92
C ASN A 358 -8.60 -12.35 20.27
N ALA A 359 -9.62 -11.71 19.68
CA ALA A 359 -9.44 -10.56 18.77
C ALA A 359 -8.67 -9.37 19.36
N PHE A 360 -8.66 -9.19 20.70
CA PHE A 360 -8.01 -8.07 21.38
C PHE A 360 -6.97 -8.49 22.44
N ASN A 361 -6.60 -9.76 22.52
CA ASN A 361 -5.82 -10.30 23.65
C ASN A 361 -4.42 -9.70 23.81
N GLU A 362 -3.78 -9.30 22.70
CA GLU A 362 -2.41 -8.74 22.67
C GLU A 362 -2.39 -7.19 22.68
N ASN A 363 -3.56 -6.56 22.63
CA ASN A 363 -3.72 -5.12 22.42
C ASN A 363 -4.02 -4.40 23.74
N THR A 364 -3.17 -4.59 24.76
CA THR A 364 -3.37 -4.10 26.14
C THR A 364 -3.41 -2.57 26.26
N GLU A 365 -2.90 -1.87 25.26
CA GLU A 365 -2.87 -0.40 25.17
C GLU A 365 -4.16 0.21 24.56
N LEU A 366 -5.16 -0.62 24.20
CA LEU A 366 -6.43 -0.12 23.64
C LEU A 366 -7.17 0.73 24.67
N VAL A 367 -7.43 1.98 24.26
CA VAL A 367 -8.22 2.98 24.99
C VAL A 367 -9.59 3.17 24.34
N ASN A 368 -9.71 2.88 23.04
CA ASN A 368 -10.95 3.02 22.27
C ASN A 368 -11.23 1.78 21.39
N ILE A 369 -12.45 1.25 21.49
CA ILE A 369 -12.97 0.19 20.60
C ILE A 369 -14.40 0.53 20.18
N GLY A 370 -14.66 0.54 18.87
CA GLY A 370 -16.00 0.58 18.31
C GLY A 370 -16.22 -0.45 17.22
N PHE A 371 -17.33 -1.17 17.34
CA PHE A 371 -17.87 -2.06 16.31
C PHE A 371 -19.40 -1.97 16.23
N SER A 372 -19.93 -0.78 16.50
CA SER A 372 -21.36 -0.49 16.42
C SER A 372 -21.90 -0.61 14.98
N GLY A 373 -23.22 -0.73 14.81
CA GLY A 373 -23.88 -0.79 13.49
C GLY A 373 -23.68 -2.12 12.71
N ASN A 374 -22.96 -3.09 13.29
CA ASN A 374 -22.67 -4.39 12.71
C ASN A 374 -23.85 -5.38 12.88
N LYS A 375 -23.60 -6.68 12.77
CA LYS A 375 -24.60 -7.76 12.86
C LYS A 375 -24.19 -8.81 13.90
N VAL A 376 -23.38 -8.40 14.90
CA VAL A 376 -22.80 -9.29 15.91
C VAL A 376 -23.89 -9.86 16.81
N ASN A 377 -24.01 -11.19 16.85
CA ASN A 377 -25.12 -11.89 17.54
C ASN A 377 -24.79 -12.23 19.01
N PHE A 378 -23.51 -12.44 19.32
CA PHE A 378 -22.99 -12.70 20.66
C PHE A 378 -21.53 -12.22 20.77
N LEU A 379 -21.05 -12.03 22.00
CA LEU A 379 -19.66 -11.70 22.29
C LEU A 379 -18.98 -12.88 23.02
N PRO A 380 -17.75 -13.26 22.64
CA PRO A 380 -17.00 -14.31 23.33
C PRO A 380 -16.80 -14.02 24.81
N ILE A 381 -16.75 -15.07 25.63
CA ILE A 381 -16.50 -14.95 27.07
C ILE A 381 -15.08 -14.42 27.28
N GLY A 382 -14.94 -13.31 28.00
CA GLY A 382 -13.64 -12.73 28.32
C GLY A 382 -12.98 -11.94 27.19
N ILE A 383 -13.69 -11.62 26.10
CA ILE A 383 -13.18 -10.84 24.95
C ILE A 383 -12.53 -9.50 25.33
N PHE A 384 -12.93 -8.91 26.47
CA PHE A 384 -12.39 -7.65 27.00
C PHE A 384 -11.46 -7.83 28.22
N SER A 385 -11.13 -9.07 28.60
CA SER A 385 -10.40 -9.39 29.85
C SER A 385 -8.96 -8.86 29.92
N LYS A 386 -8.39 -8.43 28.79
CA LYS A 386 -7.01 -7.92 28.67
C LYS A 386 -6.93 -6.40 28.49
N LEU A 387 -8.04 -5.67 28.68
CA LEU A 387 -8.16 -4.25 28.31
C LEU A 387 -8.40 -3.32 29.53
N PRO A 388 -7.51 -3.28 30.54
CA PRO A 388 -7.70 -2.44 31.73
C PRO A 388 -7.66 -0.93 31.44
N ASN A 389 -7.08 -0.55 30.29
CA ASN A 389 -6.92 0.81 29.81
C ASN A 389 -8.09 1.32 28.96
N LEU A 390 -9.08 0.47 28.63
CA LEU A 390 -10.20 0.86 27.77
C LEU A 390 -11.06 1.93 28.43
N VAL A 391 -11.23 3.08 27.76
CA VAL A 391 -11.99 4.25 28.21
C VAL A 391 -13.32 4.36 27.49
N PHE A 392 -13.37 4.05 26.19
CA PHE A 392 -14.59 4.07 25.38
C PHE A 392 -14.81 2.72 24.70
N LEU A 393 -16.02 2.18 24.88
CA LEU A 393 -16.50 0.96 24.21
C LEU A 393 -17.87 1.24 23.57
N ASN A 394 -17.94 1.05 22.24
CA ASN A 394 -19.18 1.21 21.49
C ASN A 394 -19.55 -0.08 20.74
N ILE A 395 -20.61 -0.74 21.22
CA ILE A 395 -21.13 -2.00 20.66
C ILE A 395 -22.60 -1.88 20.23
N SER A 396 -23.12 -0.65 20.15
CA SER A 396 -24.53 -0.39 19.83
C SER A 396 -24.93 -0.83 18.42
N GLY A 397 -26.23 -1.01 18.16
CA GLY A 397 -26.71 -1.29 16.80
C GLY A 397 -26.27 -2.64 16.25
N ASN A 398 -26.12 -3.63 17.14
CA ASN A 398 -25.79 -5.02 16.83
C ASN A 398 -27.00 -5.94 17.16
N ASN A 399 -26.81 -7.26 17.04
CA ASN A 399 -27.84 -8.27 17.28
C ASN A 399 -27.67 -8.96 18.66
N LEU A 400 -27.04 -8.30 19.65
CA LEU A 400 -26.75 -8.92 20.95
C LEU A 400 -28.04 -9.15 21.74
N ASN A 401 -28.37 -10.41 22.01
CA ASN A 401 -29.59 -10.79 22.76
C ASN A 401 -29.38 -10.83 24.29
N PHE A 402 -28.13 -10.98 24.72
CA PHE A 402 -27.72 -11.04 26.12
C PHE A 402 -26.27 -10.57 26.28
N LEU A 403 -25.88 -10.26 27.51
CA LEU A 403 -24.49 -10.03 27.91
C LEU A 403 -24.09 -11.07 28.95
N THR A 404 -22.83 -11.52 28.94
CA THR A 404 -22.34 -12.51 29.91
C THR A 404 -22.02 -11.86 31.25
N LYS A 405 -22.31 -12.53 32.37
CA LYS A 405 -21.92 -12.08 33.71
C LYS A 405 -20.42 -11.80 33.78
N GLY A 406 -20.05 -10.61 34.26
CA GLY A 406 -18.65 -10.18 34.39
C GLY A 406 -17.97 -9.79 33.07
N MET A 407 -18.69 -9.65 31.96
CA MET A 407 -18.13 -9.26 30.64
C MET A 407 -17.27 -7.98 30.69
N PHE A 408 -17.60 -7.04 31.58
CA PHE A 408 -16.88 -5.77 31.74
C PHE A 408 -16.01 -5.71 33.02
N ASP A 409 -15.89 -6.79 33.79
CA ASP A 409 -15.23 -6.78 35.13
C ASP A 409 -13.78 -6.28 35.11
N HIS A 410 -13.08 -6.43 33.97
CA HIS A 410 -11.70 -6.01 33.79
C HIS A 410 -11.53 -4.60 33.19
N LEU A 411 -12.62 -3.96 32.76
CA LEU A 411 -12.59 -2.64 32.12
C LEU A 411 -12.56 -1.51 33.18
N THR A 412 -11.49 -1.49 33.97
CA THR A 412 -11.32 -0.60 35.13
C THR A 412 -11.16 0.88 34.80
N SER A 413 -10.91 1.21 33.52
CA SER A 413 -10.79 2.60 33.04
C SER A 413 -12.01 3.07 32.24
N LEU A 414 -13.07 2.28 32.15
CA LEU A 414 -14.21 2.56 31.26
C LEU A 414 -15.04 3.75 31.76
N GLU A 415 -15.05 4.82 30.96
CA GLU A 415 -15.78 6.07 31.24
C GLU A 415 -17.04 6.20 30.38
N ARG A 416 -17.03 5.60 29.18
CA ARG A 416 -18.10 5.69 28.20
C ARG A 416 -18.44 4.32 27.63
N LEU A 417 -19.71 3.93 27.74
CA LEU A 417 -20.21 2.65 27.27
C LEU A 417 -21.52 2.84 26.49
N ASN A 418 -21.58 2.32 25.27
CA ASN A 418 -22.79 2.32 24.47
C ASN A 418 -23.16 0.89 24.03
N ILE A 419 -24.23 0.36 24.63
CA ILE A 419 -24.83 -0.94 24.30
C ILE A 419 -26.22 -0.81 23.66
N SER A 420 -26.70 0.43 23.44
CA SER A 420 -28.03 0.72 22.90
C SER A 420 -28.28 0.08 21.53
N GLN A 421 -29.53 0.08 21.07
CA GLN A 421 -29.91 -0.49 19.76
C GLN A 421 -29.49 -1.98 19.57
N ASN A 422 -29.43 -2.76 20.66
CA ASN A 422 -29.29 -4.22 20.65
C ASN A 422 -30.55 -4.87 21.26
N PRO A 423 -30.99 -6.06 20.81
CA PRO A 423 -32.14 -6.80 21.36
C PRO A 423 -31.86 -7.46 22.74
N ILE A 424 -31.16 -6.77 23.64
CA ILE A 424 -30.80 -7.29 24.97
C ILE A 424 -32.06 -7.39 25.84
N HIS A 425 -32.43 -8.61 26.23
CA HIS A 425 -33.64 -8.85 27.02
C HIS A 425 -33.51 -8.28 28.44
N CYS A 426 -32.37 -8.52 29.09
CA CYS A 426 -32.09 -8.11 30.45
C CYS A 426 -30.58 -8.01 30.72
N LEU A 427 -30.20 -7.27 31.76
CA LEU A 427 -28.82 -7.16 32.21
C LEU A 427 -28.54 -8.17 33.34
N PRO A 428 -27.43 -8.92 33.31
CA PRO A 428 -26.98 -9.71 34.44
C PRO A 428 -26.77 -8.83 35.68
N LYS A 429 -27.16 -9.35 36.85
CA LYS A 429 -26.88 -8.71 38.13
C LYS A 429 -25.37 -8.44 38.30
N ASP A 430 -25.06 -7.25 38.82
CA ASP A 430 -23.72 -6.75 39.09
C ASP A 430 -22.79 -6.63 37.85
N ILE A 431 -23.33 -6.58 36.62
CA ILE A 431 -22.53 -6.50 35.38
C ILE A 431 -21.58 -5.28 35.29
N PHE A 432 -21.93 -4.18 35.96
CA PHE A 432 -21.13 -2.94 36.00
C PHE A 432 -20.41 -2.70 37.33
N LYS A 433 -20.36 -3.67 38.25
CA LYS A 433 -19.88 -3.48 39.63
C LYS A 433 -18.45 -2.94 39.75
N ASN A 434 -17.59 -3.23 38.76
CA ASN A 434 -16.19 -2.83 38.72
C ASN A 434 -15.95 -1.56 37.89
N ASN A 435 -16.96 -1.07 37.15
CA ASN A 435 -16.83 0.01 36.17
C ASN A 435 -17.24 1.36 36.77
N THR A 436 -16.67 1.69 37.93
CA THR A 436 -17.07 2.86 38.76
C THR A 436 -16.80 4.22 38.13
N LYS A 437 -16.16 4.26 36.96
CA LYS A 437 -15.87 5.48 36.18
C LYS A 437 -16.88 5.77 35.07
N ILE A 438 -17.89 4.92 34.82
CA ILE A 438 -18.85 5.17 33.73
C ILE A 438 -19.65 6.44 34.04
N GLU A 439 -19.36 7.51 33.31
CA GLU A 439 -20.08 8.78 33.37
C GLU A 439 -21.22 8.83 32.33
N ASN A 440 -21.01 8.20 31.18
CA ASN A 440 -21.96 8.21 30.08
C ASN A 440 -22.26 6.78 29.62
N MET A 441 -23.41 6.25 30.03
CA MET A 441 -23.93 4.96 29.62
C MET A 441 -25.14 5.16 28.69
N SER A 442 -25.12 4.52 27.52
CA SER A 442 -26.24 4.53 26.57
C SER A 442 -26.78 3.12 26.38
N GLU A 443 -28.03 2.92 26.78
CA GLU A 443 -28.76 1.65 26.72
C GLU A 443 -30.09 1.85 25.96
N GLN A 444 -30.80 0.76 25.66
CA GLN A 444 -32.23 0.87 25.34
C GLN A 444 -33.01 1.27 26.60
N SER A 445 -34.23 1.79 26.42
CA SER A 445 -35.06 2.33 27.51
C SER A 445 -35.19 1.36 28.70
N SER A 446 -34.52 1.69 29.81
CA SER A 446 -34.55 0.98 31.10
C SER A 446 -34.55 -0.54 30.98
N ILE A 447 -33.45 -1.13 30.50
CA ILE A 447 -33.30 -2.59 30.45
C ILE A 447 -33.41 -3.15 31.87
N ASN A 448 -34.31 -4.13 32.08
CA ASN A 448 -34.50 -4.76 33.37
C ASN A 448 -33.30 -5.64 33.75
N GLN A 449 -33.09 -5.85 35.06
CA GLN A 449 -32.18 -6.90 35.51
C GLN A 449 -32.80 -8.28 35.24
N CYS A 450 -31.96 -9.26 34.88
CA CYS A 450 -32.40 -10.63 34.71
C CYS A 450 -32.90 -11.21 36.05
N ALA A 451 -33.90 -12.09 35.99
CA ALA A 451 -34.26 -12.91 37.15
C ALA A 451 -33.07 -13.79 37.57
N GLU A 452 -32.96 -14.05 38.87
CA GLU A 452 -31.97 -15.00 39.41
C GLU A 452 -32.50 -16.42 39.26
N ASP A 453 -32.05 -17.13 38.22
CA ASP A 453 -32.14 -18.59 38.04
C ASP A 453 -30.73 -19.23 38.18
#